data_AF-Q3ZEH6-F1
#
_entry.id   AF-Q3ZEH6-F1
#
_cell.length_a   1.000
_cell.length_b   1.000
_cell.length_c   1.000
_cell.angle_alpha   90.00
_cell.angle_beta   90.00
_cell.angle_gamma   90.00
#
_symmetry.space_group_name_H-M   'P 1'
#
loop_
_entity.id
_entity.type
_entity.pdbx_description
1 polymer ?
#
loop_
_entity_poly.entity_id
_entity_poly.type
_entity_poly.pdbx_seq_one_letter_code
_entity_poly.pdbx_strand_id
1 'polypeptide(L)'
;MFNPFNFWNCINFSNLFKNKKTPVISYPNVNLFKDNIIKDNKGKTGIYMLTNLITNEFYVGSAINLSEKFNEYFYTNYLKKKELEKFCIIYDILLKYDNSKFKLDILEYCELIELIKKEEYYINNLNPTYNILKLRGLNYEFKFSEAEKEILKDKSKNIEKNFLNI
;
A
#
# COMPACT_ATOMS: atom_id res chain seq x y z
N MET A 1 -33.62 -11.57 -17.01
CA MET A 1 -33.11 -10.35 -16.33
C MET A 1 -32.26 -10.81 -15.16
N PHE A 2 -31.03 -10.29 -15.02
CA PHE A 2 -30.20 -10.58 -13.83
C PHE A 2 -30.62 -9.65 -12.68
N ASN A 3 -30.86 -10.22 -11.49
CA ASN A 3 -31.08 -9.46 -10.27
C ASN A 3 -29.74 -9.33 -9.51
N PRO A 4 -29.18 -8.12 -9.34
CA PRO A 4 -27.88 -7.93 -8.68
C PRO A 4 -27.96 -8.00 -7.14
N PHE A 5 -29.15 -8.03 -6.54
CA PHE A 5 -29.32 -8.05 -5.08
C PHE A 5 -29.61 -9.47 -4.56
N ASN A 6 -28.54 -10.27 -4.40
CA ASN A 6 -28.43 -11.32 -3.37
C ASN A 6 -27.06 -12.03 -3.41
N PHE A 7 -26.05 -11.50 -2.69
CA PHE A 7 -24.89 -12.28 -2.26
C PHE A 7 -24.35 -11.80 -0.90
N TRP A 8 -24.53 -12.64 0.12
CA TRP A 8 -24.15 -12.51 1.54
C TRP A 8 -24.56 -11.22 2.28
N ASN A 9 -25.44 -11.27 3.29
CA ASN A 9 -25.39 -12.01 4.57
C ASN A 9 -24.14 -11.74 5.43
N CYS A 10 -24.34 -10.90 6.46
CA CYS A 10 -23.66 -10.84 7.76
C CYS A 10 -22.22 -11.42 7.82
N ILE A 11 -21.22 -10.55 7.67
CA ILE A 11 -19.82 -10.87 7.98
C ILE A 11 -19.71 -11.12 9.50
N ASN A 12 -19.52 -12.39 9.88
CA ASN A 12 -19.20 -12.77 11.25
C ASN A 12 -17.83 -12.21 11.66
N PHE A 13 -17.82 -11.16 12.48
CA PHE A 13 -16.60 -10.51 13.01
C PHE A 13 -15.64 -11.50 13.69
N SER A 14 -16.15 -12.59 14.24
CA SER A 14 -15.38 -13.67 14.88
C SER A 14 -14.47 -14.47 13.93
N ASN A 15 -14.63 -14.37 12.60
CA ASN A 15 -13.73 -15.02 11.64
C ASN A 15 -12.55 -14.13 11.20
N LEU A 16 -12.54 -12.82 11.48
CA LEU A 16 -11.45 -11.90 11.09
C LEU A 16 -10.09 -12.23 11.74
N PHE A 17 -10.08 -13.03 12.81
CA PHE A 17 -8.86 -13.35 13.57
C PHE A 17 -8.22 -14.71 13.21
N LYS A 18 -8.90 -15.58 12.46
CA LYS A 18 -8.48 -17.00 12.32
C LYS A 18 -7.30 -17.26 11.40
N ASN A 19 -6.92 -16.33 10.52
CA ASN A 19 -5.84 -16.51 9.54
C ASN A 19 -4.93 -15.27 9.40
N LYS A 20 -4.51 -14.65 10.51
CA LYS A 20 -3.37 -13.71 10.49
C LYS A 20 -2.06 -14.48 10.33
N LYS A 21 -1.79 -14.94 9.10
CA LYS A 21 -0.46 -15.41 8.67
C LYS A 21 0.51 -14.24 8.84
N THR A 22 1.50 -14.39 9.71
CA THR A 22 2.52 -13.37 9.96
C THR A 22 3.35 -13.14 8.69
N PRO A 23 3.74 -11.89 8.38
CA PRO A 23 4.62 -11.62 7.25
C PRO A 23 5.96 -12.35 7.45
N VAL A 24 6.55 -12.82 6.34
CA VAL A 24 7.85 -13.48 6.31
C VAL A 24 8.96 -12.50 6.71
N ILE A 25 8.84 -11.24 6.28
CA ILE A 25 9.72 -10.13 6.68
C ILE A 25 8.89 -8.85 6.79
N SER A 26 9.10 -8.06 7.85
CA SER A 26 8.57 -6.70 8.02
C SER A 26 9.69 -5.67 7.95
N TYR A 27 9.51 -4.63 7.14
CA TYR A 27 10.34 -3.43 7.10
C TYR A 27 9.53 -2.25 7.66
N PRO A 28 9.77 -1.78 8.89
CA PRO A 28 8.93 -0.78 9.57
C PRO A 28 8.75 0.53 8.81
N ASN A 29 9.75 0.92 8.00
CA ASN A 29 9.71 2.11 7.17
C ASN A 29 10.49 1.88 5.87
N VAL A 30 9.87 2.05 4.70
CA VAL A 30 10.54 1.74 3.42
C VAL A 30 11.68 2.68 3.07
N ASN A 31 11.71 3.91 3.61
CA ASN A 31 12.79 4.86 3.33
C ASN A 31 14.03 4.63 4.20
N LEU A 32 13.86 4.19 5.44
CA LEU A 32 14.98 3.84 6.33
C LEU A 32 15.66 2.51 5.95
N PHE A 33 14.93 1.59 5.31
CA PHE A 33 15.39 0.24 5.02
C PHE A 33 15.59 -0.04 3.51
N LYS A 34 15.73 1.00 2.66
CA LYS A 34 15.81 0.85 1.19
C LYS A 34 16.82 -0.22 0.75
N ASP A 35 18.07 -0.11 1.19
CA ASP A 35 19.14 -1.00 0.74
C ASP A 35 18.93 -2.46 1.18
N ASN A 36 18.41 -2.67 2.40
CA ASN A 36 17.96 -3.97 2.88
C ASN A 36 16.84 -4.53 1.99
N ILE A 37 15.80 -3.75 1.73
CA ILE A 37 14.65 -4.17 0.91
C ILE A 37 15.10 -4.59 -0.50
N ILE A 38 16.02 -3.85 -1.13
CA ILE A 38 16.56 -4.23 -2.44
C ILE A 38 17.43 -5.50 -2.36
N LYS A 39 18.35 -5.56 -1.40
CA LYS A 39 19.29 -6.67 -1.22
C LYS A 39 18.58 -7.99 -0.88
N ASP A 40 17.73 -7.95 0.13
CA ASP A 40 17.14 -9.13 0.77
C ASP A 40 16.00 -9.73 -0.06
N ASN A 41 15.49 -8.99 -1.06
CA ASN A 41 14.47 -9.44 -2.03
C ASN A 41 14.99 -9.62 -3.46
N LYS A 42 16.31 -9.58 -3.68
CA LYS A 42 16.92 -9.67 -5.02
C LYS A 42 16.62 -10.99 -5.71
N GLY A 43 15.94 -10.92 -6.86
CA GLY A 43 15.59 -12.09 -7.67
C GLY A 43 14.49 -12.97 -7.05
N LYS A 44 13.79 -12.51 -6.01
CA LYS A 44 12.71 -13.26 -5.37
C LYS A 44 11.36 -12.90 -5.98
N THR A 45 10.57 -13.93 -6.31
CA THR A 45 9.15 -13.83 -6.65
C THR A 45 8.29 -13.90 -5.38
N GLY A 46 7.21 -13.12 -5.31
CA GLY A 46 6.31 -13.18 -4.15
C GLY A 46 5.26 -12.09 -4.04
N ILE A 47 4.54 -12.11 -2.92
CA ILE A 47 3.45 -11.21 -2.53
C ILE A 47 3.91 -10.29 -1.40
N TYR A 48 3.59 -9.01 -1.51
CA TYR A 48 3.87 -7.99 -0.52
C TYR A 48 2.64 -7.14 -0.19
N MET A 49 2.73 -6.44 0.94
CA MET A 49 1.78 -5.45 1.39
C MET A 49 2.49 -4.15 1.70
N LEU A 50 2.00 -3.05 1.13
CA LEU A 50 2.42 -1.69 1.47
C LEU A 50 1.33 -1.05 2.34
N THR A 51 1.65 -0.78 3.61
CA THR A 51 0.75 -0.12 4.56
C THR A 51 1.14 1.34 4.71
N ASN A 52 0.17 2.23 4.55
CA ASN A 52 0.32 3.66 4.81
C ASN A 52 0.42 3.90 6.32
N LEU A 53 1.53 4.43 6.81
CA LEU A 53 1.81 4.60 8.24
C LEU A 53 0.97 5.69 8.92
N ILE A 54 0.27 6.54 8.16
CA ILE A 54 -0.67 7.53 8.73
C ILE A 54 -2.13 7.05 8.66
N THR A 55 -2.63 6.61 7.50
CA THR A 55 -4.05 6.17 7.41
C THR A 55 -4.28 4.73 7.87
N ASN A 56 -3.23 3.92 8.04
CA ASN A 56 -3.27 2.47 8.31
C ASN A 56 -3.96 1.60 7.24
N GLU A 57 -4.35 2.19 6.11
CA GLU A 57 -4.81 1.45 4.93
C GLU A 57 -3.62 0.80 4.21
N PHE A 58 -3.91 -0.16 3.32
CA PHE A 58 -2.86 -0.90 2.64
C PHE A 58 -3.25 -1.33 1.22
N TYR A 59 -2.21 -1.58 0.44
CA TYR A 59 -2.22 -2.20 -0.89
C TYR A 59 -1.54 -3.56 -0.80
N VAL A 60 -2.11 -4.59 -1.44
CA VAL A 60 -1.44 -5.88 -1.67
C VAL A 60 -1.06 -5.96 -3.14
N GLY A 61 0.14 -6.44 -3.42
CA GLY A 61 0.60 -6.68 -4.79
C GLY A 61 1.63 -7.79 -4.89
N SER A 62 1.93 -8.17 -6.11
CA SER A 62 2.87 -9.22 -6.48
C SER A 62 4.02 -8.70 -7.34
N ALA A 63 5.11 -9.46 -7.41
CA ALA A 63 6.20 -9.23 -8.36
C ALA A 63 6.94 -10.52 -8.68
N ILE A 64 7.43 -10.62 -9.93
CA ILE A 64 8.36 -11.69 -10.35
C ILE A 64 9.76 -11.43 -9.77
N ASN A 65 10.23 -10.18 -9.81
CA ASN A 65 11.39 -9.73 -9.05
C ASN A 65 10.99 -8.60 -8.09
N LEU A 66 10.89 -8.95 -6.82
CA LEU A 66 10.53 -8.02 -5.74
C LEU A 66 11.53 -6.87 -5.61
N SER A 67 12.84 -7.10 -5.75
CA SER A 67 13.81 -5.99 -5.65
C SER A 67 13.64 -4.95 -6.76
N GLU A 68 13.37 -5.38 -8.00
CA GLU A 68 13.09 -4.45 -9.10
C GLU A 68 11.81 -3.65 -8.79
N LYS A 69 10.74 -4.34 -8.37
CA LYS A 69 9.46 -3.71 -8.02
C LYS A 69 9.59 -2.65 -6.92
N PHE A 70 10.36 -2.93 -5.88
CA PHE A 70 10.59 -1.96 -4.79
C PHE A 70 11.48 -0.81 -5.24
N ASN A 71 12.44 -1.05 -6.14
CA ASN A 71 13.24 0.00 -6.76
C ASN A 71 12.37 0.99 -7.56
N GLU A 72 11.34 0.52 -8.27
CA GLU A 72 10.36 1.40 -8.94
C GLU A 72 9.67 2.36 -7.95
N TYR A 73 9.30 1.85 -6.76
CA TYR A 73 8.59 2.60 -5.72
C TYR A 73 9.48 3.62 -4.98
N PHE A 74 10.80 3.41 -4.94
CA PHE A 74 11.71 4.25 -4.16
C PHE A 74 12.10 5.56 -4.84
N TYR A 75 11.99 5.64 -6.17
CA TYR A 75 12.40 6.81 -6.96
C TYR A 75 11.20 7.55 -7.58
N THR A 76 10.91 8.75 -7.06
CA THR A 76 9.79 9.62 -7.48
C THR A 76 9.75 9.89 -8.99
N ASN A 77 10.91 9.99 -9.65
CA ASN A 77 10.99 10.20 -11.09
C ASN A 77 10.57 8.95 -11.89
N TYR A 78 10.83 7.76 -11.34
CA TYR A 78 10.37 6.49 -11.93
C TYR A 78 8.86 6.31 -11.71
N LEU A 79 8.37 6.61 -10.50
CA LEU A 79 6.94 6.65 -10.17
C LEU A 79 6.15 7.54 -11.16
N LYS A 80 6.53 8.80 -11.34
CA LYS A 80 5.87 9.74 -12.28
C LYS A 80 5.89 9.25 -13.73
N LYS A 81 7.00 8.65 -14.17
CA LYS A 81 7.07 8.04 -15.51
C LYS A 81 6.10 6.86 -15.63
N LYS A 82 6.00 6.00 -14.61
CA LYS A 82 5.11 4.83 -14.62
C LYS A 82 3.65 5.15 -14.42
N GLU A 83 3.31 6.20 -13.68
CA GLU A 83 1.96 6.76 -13.60
C GLU A 83 1.44 7.15 -15.00
N LEU A 84 2.25 7.87 -15.77
CA LEU A 84 1.94 8.26 -17.16
C LEU A 84 1.91 7.08 -18.14
N GLU A 85 2.78 6.09 -17.98
CA GLU A 85 2.76 4.86 -18.81
C GLU A 85 1.64 3.88 -18.43
N LYS A 86 1.15 3.89 -17.19
CA LYS A 86 0.25 2.87 -16.63
C LYS A 86 -0.48 3.36 -15.37
N PHE A 87 -1.76 3.72 -15.54
CA PHE A 87 -2.68 3.98 -14.42
C PHE A 87 -2.68 2.84 -13.39
N CYS A 88 -2.14 3.11 -12.20
CA CYS A 88 -1.85 2.06 -11.23
C CYS A 88 -1.79 2.63 -9.81
N ILE A 89 -2.98 2.87 -9.23
CA ILE A 89 -3.33 3.39 -7.89
C ILE A 89 -2.23 3.50 -6.82
N ILE A 90 -1.36 2.50 -6.67
CA ILE A 90 -0.24 2.50 -5.72
C ILE A 90 0.84 3.53 -6.08
N TYR A 91 1.09 3.82 -7.37
CA TYR A 91 1.99 4.92 -7.76
C TYR A 91 1.41 6.26 -7.35
N ASP A 92 0.15 6.50 -7.69
CA ASP A 92 -0.64 7.70 -7.37
C ASP A 92 -0.62 7.94 -5.84
N ILE A 93 -0.82 6.88 -5.04
CA ILE A 93 -0.78 6.89 -3.57
C ILE A 93 0.63 7.19 -3.03
N LEU A 94 1.68 6.54 -3.56
CA LEU A 94 3.06 6.79 -3.14
C LEU A 94 3.54 8.21 -3.48
N LEU A 95 3.03 8.79 -4.57
CA LEU A 95 3.28 10.18 -4.94
C LEU A 95 2.50 11.17 -4.04
N LYS A 96 1.26 10.85 -3.71
CA LYS A 96 0.37 11.69 -2.87
C LYS A 96 0.75 11.75 -1.40
N TYR A 97 1.16 10.62 -0.81
CA TYR A 97 1.51 10.51 0.61
C TYR A 97 3.02 10.68 0.89
N ASP A 98 3.85 10.71 -0.15
CA ASP A 98 5.30 10.50 -0.14
C ASP A 98 5.70 9.09 0.36
N ASN A 99 6.56 8.42 -0.43
CA ASN A 99 6.95 7.03 -0.20
C ASN A 99 7.65 6.81 1.14
N SER A 100 8.17 7.85 1.80
CA SER A 100 8.76 7.75 3.15
C SER A 100 7.77 7.29 4.23
N LYS A 101 6.46 7.38 4.00
CA LYS A 101 5.42 7.11 5.00
C LYS A 101 4.79 5.72 4.87
N PHE A 102 5.52 4.73 4.34
CA PHE A 102 5.02 3.37 4.16
C PHE A 102 5.82 2.34 4.92
N LYS A 103 5.11 1.33 5.45
CA LYS A 103 5.66 0.03 5.88
C LYS A 103 5.62 -0.92 4.69
N LEU A 104 6.60 -1.81 4.56
CA LEU A 104 6.57 -2.93 3.64
C LEU A 104 6.57 -4.25 4.42
N ASP A 105 5.60 -5.10 4.14
CA ASP A 105 5.55 -6.48 4.60
C ASP A 105 5.67 -7.44 3.40
N ILE A 106 6.54 -8.43 3.49
CA ILE A 106 6.55 -9.58 2.58
C ILE A 106 5.58 -10.61 3.15
N LEU A 107 4.45 -10.83 2.48
CA LEU A 107 3.45 -11.80 2.93
C LEU A 107 3.86 -13.24 2.60
N GLU A 108 4.46 -13.43 1.42
CA GLU A 108 4.89 -14.76 0.95
C GLU A 108 5.94 -14.65 -0.17
N TYR A 109 6.93 -15.53 -0.18
CA TYR A 109 7.71 -15.85 -1.37
C TYR A 109 7.09 -17.08 -2.04
N CYS A 110 6.95 -17.09 -3.36
CA CYS A 110 6.29 -18.19 -4.09
C CYS A 110 6.88 -18.39 -5.48
N GLU A 111 6.49 -19.49 -6.13
CA GLU A 111 6.83 -19.72 -7.53
C GLU A 111 6.02 -18.81 -8.48
N LEU A 112 6.57 -18.57 -9.68
CA LEU A 112 5.93 -17.75 -10.71
C LEU A 112 4.54 -18.26 -11.10
N ILE A 113 4.36 -19.59 -11.17
CA ILE A 113 3.10 -20.21 -11.57
C ILE A 113 1.97 -20.04 -10.53
N GLU A 114 2.32 -19.76 -9.28
CA GLU A 114 1.35 -19.50 -8.20
C GLU A 114 1.04 -18.00 -8.02
N LEU A 115 1.87 -17.11 -8.60
CA LEU A 115 1.93 -15.69 -8.22
C LEU A 115 0.58 -14.98 -8.29
N ILE A 116 -0.16 -15.14 -9.39
CA ILE A 116 -1.47 -14.52 -9.61
C ILE A 116 -2.50 -15.08 -8.61
N LYS A 117 -2.58 -16.41 -8.49
CA LYS A 117 -3.49 -17.10 -7.55
C LYS A 117 -3.24 -16.69 -6.10
N LYS A 118 -1.98 -16.43 -5.73
CA LYS A 118 -1.61 -15.95 -4.39
C LYS A 118 -1.92 -14.48 -4.20
N GLU A 119 -1.72 -13.63 -5.20
CA GLU A 119 -2.16 -12.22 -5.17
C GLU A 119 -3.69 -12.13 -4.95
N GLU A 120 -4.47 -12.86 -5.74
CA GLU A 120 -5.93 -12.95 -5.59
C GLU A 120 -6.35 -13.47 -4.21
N TYR A 121 -5.70 -14.53 -3.70
CA TYR A 121 -5.95 -15.05 -2.36
C TYR A 121 -5.72 -14.01 -1.26
N TYR A 122 -4.59 -13.28 -1.29
CA TYR A 122 -4.31 -12.25 -0.28
C TYR A 122 -5.21 -11.03 -0.42
N ILE A 123 -5.58 -10.61 -1.64
CA ILE A 123 -6.55 -9.53 -1.85
C ILE A 123 -7.93 -9.92 -1.30
N ASN A 124 -8.45 -11.10 -1.66
CA ASN A 124 -9.77 -11.56 -1.23
C ASN A 124 -9.86 -11.78 0.29
N ASN A 125 -8.78 -12.27 0.91
CA ASN A 125 -8.77 -12.57 2.35
C ASN A 125 -8.48 -11.34 3.22
N LEU A 126 -7.64 -10.40 2.77
CA LEU A 126 -7.27 -9.21 3.56
C LEU A 126 -8.15 -7.98 3.26
N ASN A 127 -8.84 -7.94 2.12
CA ASN A 127 -9.63 -6.81 1.65
C ASN A 127 -8.89 -5.45 1.67
N PRO A 128 -7.69 -5.35 1.03
CA PRO A 128 -6.90 -4.12 1.00
C PRO A 128 -7.64 -2.96 0.34
N THR A 129 -7.81 -1.87 1.10
CA THR A 129 -8.55 -0.66 0.71
C THR A 129 -8.14 -0.16 -0.69
N TYR A 130 -6.83 -0.08 -0.94
CA TYR A 130 -6.29 0.51 -2.16
C TYR A 130 -6.51 -0.36 -3.42
N ASN A 131 -6.61 -1.68 -3.29
CA ASN A 131 -7.02 -2.55 -4.40
C ASN A 131 -8.52 -2.45 -4.67
N ILE A 132 -9.34 -2.40 -3.62
CA ILE A 132 -10.81 -2.31 -3.73
C ILE A 132 -11.26 -1.01 -4.41
N LEU A 133 -10.60 0.11 -4.10
CA LEU A 133 -10.87 1.41 -4.74
C LEU A 133 -10.61 1.36 -6.25
N LYS A 134 -9.48 0.78 -6.66
CA LYS A 134 -9.14 0.56 -8.08
C LYS A 134 -10.17 -0.33 -8.78
N LEU A 135 -10.60 -1.43 -8.17
CA LEU A 135 -11.62 -2.33 -8.72
C LEU A 135 -12.98 -1.65 -8.91
N ARG A 136 -13.32 -0.65 -8.08
CA ARG A 136 -14.59 0.09 -8.14
C ARG A 136 -14.52 1.34 -9.03
N GLY A 137 -13.37 1.65 -9.63
CA GLY A 137 -13.17 2.89 -10.39
C GLY A 137 -13.31 4.16 -9.54
N LEU A 138 -13.14 4.05 -8.22
CA LEU A 138 -13.35 5.17 -7.29
C LEU A 138 -12.08 6.00 -7.12
N ASN A 139 -12.21 7.31 -7.32
CA ASN A 139 -11.22 8.26 -6.84
C ASN A 139 -11.11 8.14 -5.32
N TYR A 140 -9.92 7.88 -4.81
CA TYR A 140 -9.71 7.76 -3.37
C TYR A 140 -9.77 9.13 -2.70
N GLU A 141 -10.81 9.39 -1.91
CA GLU A 141 -10.94 10.64 -1.14
C GLU A 141 -10.06 10.57 0.12
N PHE A 142 -9.20 11.58 0.32
CA PHE A 142 -8.08 11.53 1.28
C PHE A 142 -8.58 11.77 2.72
N LYS A 143 -9.15 10.75 3.37
CA LYS A 143 -9.63 10.82 4.76
C LYS A 143 -8.47 10.81 5.76
N PHE A 144 -7.81 11.96 5.93
CA PHE A 144 -6.84 12.20 7.00
C PHE A 144 -7.41 11.78 8.37
N SER A 145 -6.62 11.05 9.16
CA SER A 145 -6.90 10.82 10.59
C SER A 145 -6.91 12.14 11.37
N GLU A 146 -7.38 12.11 12.61
CA GLU A 146 -7.40 13.32 13.45
C GLU A 146 -5.99 13.77 13.82
N ALA A 147 -5.09 12.81 14.11
CA ALA A 147 -3.67 13.07 14.32
C ALA A 147 -2.99 13.70 13.08
N GLU A 148 -3.33 13.27 11.86
CA GLU A 148 -2.86 13.93 10.63
C GLU A 148 -3.35 15.38 10.53
N LYS A 149 -4.62 15.64 10.85
CA LYS A 149 -5.19 17.00 10.84
C LYS A 149 -4.50 17.89 11.88
N GLU A 150 -4.11 17.36 13.03
CA GLU A 150 -3.35 18.09 14.04
C GLU A 150 -1.91 18.37 13.60
N ILE A 151 -1.19 17.37 13.11
CA ILE A 151 0.17 17.53 12.55
C ILE A 151 0.18 18.54 11.39
N LEU A 152 -0.87 18.60 10.58
CA LEU A 152 -1.03 19.60 9.52
C LEU A 152 -1.31 21.00 10.07
N LYS A 153 -2.22 21.14 11.05
CA LYS A 153 -2.51 22.43 11.73
C LYS A 153 -1.27 23.01 12.42
N ASP A 154 -0.46 22.18 13.06
CA ASP A 154 0.71 22.67 13.79
C ASP A 154 1.89 22.99 12.86
N LYS A 155 1.94 22.37 11.67
CA LYS A 155 2.83 22.82 10.60
C LYS A 155 2.37 24.15 9.99
N SER A 156 1.09 24.34 9.71
CA SER A 156 0.61 25.63 9.16
C SER A 156 0.81 26.79 10.13
N LYS A 157 0.50 26.61 11.42
CA LYS A 157 0.77 27.62 12.47
C LYS A 157 2.24 28.03 12.55
N ASN A 158 3.17 27.06 12.48
CA ASN A 158 4.61 27.36 12.52
C ASN A 158 5.08 28.09 11.24
N ILE A 159 4.48 27.81 10.09
CA ILE A 159 4.75 28.54 8.84
C ILE A 159 4.25 29.99 8.96
N GLU A 160 3.00 30.21 9.36
CA GLU A 160 2.43 31.54 9.61
C GLU A 160 3.26 32.33 10.63
N LYS A 161 3.66 31.69 11.74
CA LYS A 161 4.48 32.31 12.78
C LYS A 161 5.89 32.66 12.31
N ASN A 162 6.45 31.97 11.31
CA ASN A 162 7.73 32.33 10.70
C ASN A 162 7.58 33.48 9.69
N PHE A 163 6.43 33.60 9.00
CA PHE A 163 6.15 34.72 8.10
C PHE A 163 5.75 36.03 8.83
N LEU A 164 5.30 35.95 10.08
CA LEU A 164 4.95 37.09 10.92
C LEU A 164 6.11 37.62 11.81
N ASN A 165 7.34 37.15 11.61
CA ASN A 165 8.55 37.56 12.34
C ASN A 165 9.68 38.02 11.39
N ILE A 166 9.32 38.72 10.31
CA ILE A 166 10.22 39.37 9.34
C ILE A 166 9.73 40.81 9.13
#